data_AF-A0A3R5TFJ6-F1
#
_entry.id   AF-A0A3R5TFJ6-F1
#
_cell.length_a   1.000
_cell.length_b   1.000
_cell.length_c   1.000
_cell.angle_alpha   90.00
_cell.angle_beta   90.00
_cell.angle_gamma   90.00
#
_symmetry.space_group_name_H-M   'P 1'
#
loop_
_entity.id
_entity.type
_entity.pdbx_description
1 polymer ?
#
loop_
_entity_poly.entity_id
_entity_poly.type
_entity_poly.pdbx_seq_one_letter_code
_entity_poly.pdbx_strand_id
1 'polypeptide(L)'
;MSPALDEVQQAVNKAAQLVVSVSKGISKWHKGLQPQDTMMSNMERRPSMASVNPVDEVDHGKKDDETAVQTYTIHKQPKNYYKAVSENKEVSKLQSQLSTAINSTKKEVTTALDHFSEFHHVWMVDRDEDLENFNKENPKLSEYEAKIKHYEEMEIQINALPEYYDVGPIGMYTERLKLGLTIETKQWRVHFGKACNQKYSSEMEEMFEFIEDLNKRLSRPLKDLDDIRYAMGSLKDIRESEIRIDMGITPIEESYAMLNKHELPVNKEEMERCDTLRYSWEKLQAQAAEVQTTLLEVQPLFKTELIENVKTFIGDCDDFCGGYDTHFLKS
;
A
#
# COMPACT_ATOMS: atom_id res chain seq x y z
N MET A 1 -3.33 -8.74 -21.07
CA MET A 1 -3.86 -10.11 -21.00
C MET A 1 -2.72 -11.08 -21.28
N SER A 2 -2.61 -12.15 -20.50
CA SER A 2 -1.62 -13.22 -20.73
C SER A 2 -2.37 -14.56 -20.75
N PRO A 3 -2.25 -15.37 -21.81
CA PRO A 3 -1.55 -15.11 -23.07
C PRO A 3 -2.21 -14.00 -23.91
N ALA A 4 -1.52 -13.49 -24.94
CA ALA A 4 -2.09 -12.51 -25.87
C ALA A 4 -3.16 -13.16 -26.77
N LEU A 5 -4.16 -12.38 -27.24
CA LEU A 5 -5.22 -12.92 -28.11
C LEU A 5 -4.66 -13.63 -29.36
N ASP A 6 -3.58 -13.09 -29.95
CA ASP A 6 -2.95 -13.67 -31.12
C ASP A 6 -2.34 -15.05 -30.83
N GLU A 7 -1.82 -15.26 -29.62
CA GLU A 7 -1.29 -16.57 -29.18
C GLU A 7 -2.43 -17.58 -29.00
N VAL A 8 -3.55 -17.15 -28.43
CA VAL A 8 -4.76 -17.98 -28.32
C VAL A 8 -5.29 -18.37 -29.70
N GLN A 9 -5.34 -17.42 -30.64
CA GLN A 9 -5.73 -17.69 -32.03
C GLN A 9 -4.78 -18.67 -32.72
N GLN A 10 -3.46 -18.55 -32.50
CA GLN A 10 -2.48 -19.50 -33.02
C GLN A 10 -2.67 -20.91 -32.44
N ALA A 11 -2.98 -21.03 -31.15
CA ALA A 11 -3.28 -22.31 -30.52
C ALA A 11 -4.53 -22.98 -31.13
N VAL A 12 -5.60 -22.20 -31.35
CA VAL A 12 -6.81 -22.66 -32.04
C VAL A 12 -6.50 -23.11 -33.48
N ASN A 13 -5.66 -22.37 -34.21
CA ASN A 13 -5.25 -22.73 -35.56
C ASN A 13 -4.46 -24.05 -35.58
N LYS A 14 -3.57 -24.26 -34.61
CA LYS A 14 -2.82 -25.50 -34.44
C LYS A 14 -3.76 -26.66 -34.09
N ALA A 15 -4.74 -26.46 -33.22
CA ALA A 15 -5.76 -27.46 -32.90
C ALA A 15 -6.57 -27.86 -34.16
N ALA A 16 -6.99 -26.89 -34.97
CA ALA A 16 -7.68 -27.15 -36.24
C ALA A 16 -6.84 -28.01 -37.19
N GLN A 17 -5.53 -27.71 -37.32
CA GLN A 17 -4.60 -28.49 -38.13
C GLN A 17 -4.40 -29.92 -37.60
N LEU A 18 -4.39 -30.10 -36.27
CA LEU A 18 -4.31 -31.42 -35.64
C LEU A 18 -5.57 -32.25 -35.94
N VAL A 19 -6.76 -31.66 -35.79
CA VAL A 19 -8.04 -32.32 -36.11
C VAL A 19 -8.06 -32.79 -37.56
N VAL A 20 -7.68 -31.94 -38.52
CA VAL A 20 -7.57 -32.34 -39.94
C VAL A 20 -6.49 -33.42 -40.12
N SER A 21 -5.38 -33.33 -39.39
CA SER A 21 -4.29 -34.31 -39.48
C SER A 21 -4.66 -35.70 -38.96
N VAL A 22 -5.69 -35.86 -38.11
CA VAL A 22 -6.19 -37.18 -37.68
C VAL A 22 -6.53 -38.06 -38.88
N SER A 23 -7.05 -37.47 -39.96
CA SER A 23 -7.37 -38.18 -41.19
C SER A 23 -6.16 -38.80 -41.92
N LYS A 24 -4.92 -38.45 -41.55
CA LYS A 24 -3.69 -39.12 -42.00
C LYS A 24 -3.56 -40.54 -41.43
N GLY A 25 -4.14 -40.77 -40.24
CA GLY A 25 -4.14 -42.07 -39.56
C GLY A 25 -5.29 -42.99 -39.96
N ILE A 26 -6.26 -42.51 -40.74
CA ILE A 26 -7.43 -43.29 -41.15
C ILE A 26 -7.15 -43.99 -42.48
N SER A 27 -7.06 -45.32 -42.47
CA SER A 27 -6.88 -46.15 -43.66
C SER A 27 -8.13 -46.20 -44.54
N LYS A 28 -7.94 -46.07 -45.85
CA LYS A 28 -8.99 -46.32 -46.85
C LYS A 28 -9.31 -47.81 -46.92
N TRP A 29 -10.58 -48.16 -46.67
CA TRP A 29 -11.05 -49.53 -46.89
C TRP A 29 -10.97 -49.86 -48.38
N HIS A 30 -10.20 -50.89 -48.74
CA HIS A 30 -10.14 -51.36 -50.11
C HIS A 30 -11.16 -52.49 -50.28
N LYS A 31 -12.21 -52.27 -51.09
CA LYS A 31 -13.01 -53.37 -51.66
C LYS A 31 -12.18 -54.00 -52.77
N GLY A 32 -11.44 -55.06 -52.44
CA GLY A 32 -10.69 -55.84 -53.42
C GLY A 32 -9.57 -56.66 -52.80
N LEU A 33 -9.90 -57.87 -52.35
CA LEU A 33 -8.96 -58.98 -52.44
C LEU A 33 -8.74 -59.24 -53.94
N GLN A 34 -7.66 -58.72 -54.50
CA GLN A 34 -7.06 -59.32 -55.69
C GLN A 34 -5.80 -60.07 -55.22
N PRO A 35 -5.75 -61.40 -55.36
CA PRO A 35 -4.53 -62.15 -55.11
C PRO A 35 -3.56 -61.85 -56.25
N GLN A 36 -2.47 -61.15 -55.94
CA GLN A 36 -1.37 -60.97 -56.88
C GLN A 36 -0.34 -62.05 -56.57
N ASP A 37 -0.47 -63.19 -57.25
CA ASP A 37 0.63 -64.14 -57.38
C ASP A 37 1.74 -63.45 -58.16
N THR A 38 2.87 -63.17 -57.51
CA THR A 38 4.24 -63.36 -58.04
C THR A 38 5.27 -63.08 -56.93
N MET A 39 6.08 -64.10 -56.65
CA MET A 39 7.39 -64.12 -55.97
C MET A 39 7.45 -64.08 -54.44
N MET A 40 7.53 -65.29 -53.87
CA MET A 40 8.16 -65.59 -52.59
C MET A 40 9.63 -65.15 -52.56
N SER A 41 9.98 -64.17 -51.72
CA SER A 41 11.20 -64.18 -50.89
C SER A 41 11.16 -63.05 -49.84
N ASN A 42 10.48 -63.28 -48.71
CA ASN A 42 11.07 -63.25 -47.37
C ASN A 42 9.95 -63.51 -46.37
N MET A 43 9.94 -64.71 -45.81
CA MET A 43 9.02 -65.12 -44.76
C MET A 43 9.52 -64.54 -43.44
N GLU A 44 9.09 -63.34 -43.08
CA GLU A 44 9.00 -62.94 -41.67
C GLU A 44 7.53 -62.82 -41.29
N ARG A 45 7.14 -63.77 -40.44
CA ARG A 45 5.79 -63.97 -39.93
C ARG A 45 5.33 -62.71 -39.19
N ARG A 46 4.14 -62.22 -39.54
CA ARG A 46 3.34 -61.34 -38.67
C ARG A 46 3.10 -62.03 -37.33
N PRO A 47 3.12 -61.30 -36.20
CA PRO A 47 2.16 -61.52 -35.14
C PRO A 47 0.89 -60.73 -35.49
N SER A 48 -0.17 -61.47 -35.81
CA SER A 48 -1.54 -61.01 -35.55
C SER A 48 -1.77 -61.09 -34.05
N MET A 49 -2.37 -60.05 -33.44
CA MET A 49 -3.02 -60.00 -32.11
C MET A 49 -3.38 -58.51 -31.91
N ALA A 50 -4.64 -58.04 -31.91
CA ALA A 50 -5.72 -58.37 -30.99
C ALA A 50 -5.19 -58.57 -29.56
N SER A 51 -5.59 -57.66 -28.66
CA SER A 51 -5.26 -57.61 -27.24
C SER A 51 -3.96 -56.85 -26.90
N VAL A 52 -4.11 -55.54 -26.74
CA VAL A 52 -3.23 -54.76 -25.86
C VAL A 52 -3.77 -55.00 -24.45
N ASN A 53 -3.18 -55.95 -23.74
CA ASN A 53 -3.25 -56.04 -22.28
C ASN A 53 -1.81 -55.90 -21.73
N PRO A 54 -1.66 -55.28 -20.55
CA PRO A 54 -0.41 -54.70 -20.08
C PRO A 54 0.52 -55.77 -19.52
N VAL A 55 1.83 -55.56 -19.67
CA VAL A 55 2.83 -56.32 -18.91
C VAL A 55 3.23 -55.44 -17.73
N ASP A 56 2.78 -55.86 -16.55
CA ASP A 56 3.28 -55.43 -15.25
C ASP A 56 4.76 -55.80 -15.12
N GLU A 57 5.62 -54.80 -14.93
CA GLU A 57 6.85 -54.98 -14.17
C GLU A 57 6.85 -53.94 -13.04
N VAL A 58 6.62 -54.47 -11.85
CA VAL A 58 6.65 -53.76 -10.58
C VAL A 58 8.12 -53.58 -10.21
N ASP A 59 8.60 -52.32 -10.23
CA ASP A 59 9.71 -51.92 -9.37
C ASP A 59 9.28 -50.69 -8.53
N HIS A 60 9.49 -50.81 -7.23
CA HIS A 60 9.00 -49.90 -6.21
C HIS A 60 10.01 -48.77 -5.97
N GLY A 61 9.62 -47.51 -6.22
CA GLY A 61 10.45 -46.37 -5.78
C GLY A 61 9.93 -44.95 -6.03
N LYS A 62 8.97 -44.50 -5.20
CA LYS A 62 8.66 -43.09 -4.81
C LYS A 62 8.14 -42.08 -5.86
N LYS A 63 6.85 -41.76 -5.68
CA LYS A 63 6.14 -40.45 -5.76
C LYS A 63 6.81 -39.31 -6.55
N ASP A 64 6.20 -38.93 -7.67
CA ASP A 64 5.56 -37.61 -7.84
C ASP A 64 4.50 -37.69 -8.95
N ASP A 65 3.32 -37.13 -8.66
CA ASP A 65 2.11 -37.18 -9.48
C ASP A 65 2.13 -36.06 -10.52
N GLU A 66 2.85 -36.27 -11.62
CA GLU A 66 2.64 -35.52 -12.87
C GLU A 66 1.79 -36.41 -13.79
N THR A 67 0.56 -35.97 -14.07
CA THR A 67 -0.27 -36.51 -15.16
C THR A 67 0.52 -36.50 -16.47
N ALA A 68 1.17 -37.61 -16.79
CA ALA A 68 1.90 -37.79 -18.03
C ALA A 68 0.92 -37.63 -19.20
N VAL A 69 1.03 -36.52 -19.92
CA VAL A 69 0.29 -36.27 -21.15
C VAL A 69 0.73 -37.32 -22.16
N GLN A 70 -0.10 -38.36 -22.34
CA GLN A 70 0.10 -39.35 -23.40
C GLN A 70 0.16 -38.63 -24.74
N THR A 71 1.35 -38.58 -25.34
CA THR A 71 1.57 -37.95 -26.63
C THR A 71 1.02 -38.87 -27.72
N TYR A 72 -0.23 -38.64 -28.14
CA TYR A 72 -0.86 -39.38 -29.24
C TYR A 72 -0.19 -39.03 -30.57
N THR A 73 0.74 -39.88 -31.01
CA THR A 73 1.44 -39.68 -32.28
C THR A 73 0.61 -40.27 -33.42
N ILE A 74 0.22 -39.45 -34.40
CA ILE A 74 -0.60 -39.92 -35.54
C ILE A 74 0.28 -40.75 -36.49
N HIS A 75 0.12 -42.07 -36.48
CA HIS A 75 0.78 -42.96 -37.43
C HIS A 75 0.16 -42.82 -38.83
N LYS A 76 0.93 -42.26 -39.78
CA LYS A 76 0.46 -42.00 -41.16
C LYS A 76 0.24 -43.30 -41.92
N GLN A 77 -0.99 -43.52 -42.39
CA GLN A 77 -1.34 -44.68 -43.23
C GLN A 77 -0.99 -44.43 -44.70
N PRO A 78 -0.55 -45.45 -45.45
CA PRO A 78 -0.09 -45.31 -46.84
C PRO A 78 -1.22 -44.91 -47.81
N LYS A 79 -2.45 -45.37 -47.56
CA LYS A 79 -3.67 -44.93 -48.26
C LYS A 79 -4.62 -44.31 -47.24
N ASN A 80 -4.63 -42.98 -47.14
CA ASN A 80 -5.45 -42.26 -46.15
C ASN A 80 -6.45 -41.29 -46.79
N TYR A 81 -7.38 -40.78 -45.97
CA TYR A 81 -8.41 -39.81 -46.37
C TYR A 81 -7.95 -38.36 -46.31
N TYR A 82 -6.74 -38.08 -45.82
CA TYR A 82 -6.24 -36.72 -45.59
C TYR A 82 -6.40 -35.80 -46.79
N LYS A 83 -5.96 -36.22 -47.99
CA LYS A 83 -6.08 -35.40 -49.20
C LYS A 83 -7.52 -34.99 -49.49
N ALA A 84 -8.46 -35.93 -49.36
CA ALA A 84 -9.89 -35.68 -49.63
C ALA A 84 -10.53 -34.76 -48.58
N VAL A 85 -10.08 -34.84 -47.32
CA VAL A 85 -10.58 -34.01 -46.22
C VAL A 85 -9.96 -32.61 -46.26
N SER A 86 -8.65 -32.49 -46.49
CA SER A 86 -7.95 -31.20 -46.52
C SER A 86 -8.30 -30.36 -47.74
N GLU A 87 -8.59 -30.99 -48.89
CA GLU A 87 -9.02 -30.32 -50.13
C GLU A 87 -10.53 -30.08 -50.19
N ASN A 88 -11.30 -30.56 -49.20
CA ASN A 88 -12.74 -30.32 -49.14
C ASN A 88 -13.00 -28.84 -48.88
N LYS A 89 -13.76 -28.20 -49.79
CA LYS A 89 -14.09 -26.77 -49.73
C LYS A 89 -14.77 -26.36 -48.43
N GLU A 90 -15.66 -27.18 -47.88
CA GLU A 90 -16.34 -26.90 -46.61
C GLU A 90 -15.36 -26.94 -45.43
N VAL A 91 -14.42 -27.89 -45.43
CA VAL A 91 -13.38 -28.00 -44.38
C VAL A 91 -12.44 -26.80 -44.45
N SER A 92 -11.96 -26.41 -45.64
CA SER A 92 -11.12 -25.23 -45.80
C SER A 92 -11.84 -23.94 -45.40
N LYS A 93 -13.15 -23.84 -45.70
CA LYS A 93 -13.99 -22.69 -45.30
C LYS A 93 -14.13 -22.60 -43.78
N LEU A 94 -14.43 -23.70 -43.11
CA LEU A 94 -14.51 -23.75 -41.64
C LEU A 94 -13.15 -23.44 -40.99
N GLN A 95 -12.05 -23.95 -41.54
CA GLN A 95 -10.71 -23.62 -41.06
C GLN A 95 -10.37 -22.13 -41.21
N SER A 96 -10.78 -21.51 -42.32
CA SER A 96 -10.62 -20.07 -42.53
C SER A 96 -11.44 -19.25 -41.55
N GLN A 97 -12.68 -19.65 -41.24
CA GLN A 97 -13.53 -18.97 -40.26
C GLN A 97 -12.94 -19.10 -38.85
N LEU A 98 -12.49 -20.30 -38.48
CA LEU A 98 -11.87 -20.56 -37.19
C LEU A 98 -10.55 -19.77 -37.01
N SER A 99 -9.84 -19.51 -38.10
CA SER A 99 -8.60 -18.71 -38.10
C SER A 99 -8.79 -17.24 -37.73
N THR A 100 -10.04 -16.76 -37.74
CA THR A 100 -10.40 -15.39 -37.35
C THR A 100 -11.32 -15.33 -36.12
N ALA A 101 -11.74 -16.48 -35.58
CA ALA A 101 -12.80 -16.56 -34.57
C ALA A 101 -12.44 -15.92 -33.22
N ILE A 102 -11.19 -16.06 -32.78
CA ILE A 102 -10.69 -15.42 -31.55
C ILE A 102 -10.44 -13.93 -31.81
N ASN A 103 -9.88 -13.59 -32.98
CA ASN A 103 -9.64 -12.19 -33.31
C ASN A 103 -10.92 -11.37 -33.50
N SER A 104 -12.03 -12.01 -33.88
CA SER A 104 -13.35 -11.34 -33.93
C SER A 104 -13.87 -10.92 -32.55
N THR A 105 -13.46 -11.57 -31.45
CA THR A 105 -13.89 -11.19 -30.09
C THR A 105 -13.04 -10.08 -29.48
N LYS A 106 -12.03 -9.55 -30.19
CA LYS A 106 -11.14 -8.49 -29.70
C LYS A 106 -11.89 -7.27 -29.17
N LYS A 107 -12.95 -6.84 -29.87
CA LYS A 107 -13.78 -5.70 -29.44
C LYS A 107 -14.49 -5.99 -28.12
N GLU A 108 -15.05 -7.19 -27.98
CA GLU A 108 -15.74 -7.62 -26.75
C GLU A 108 -14.76 -7.72 -25.58
N VAL A 109 -13.54 -8.21 -25.83
CA VAL A 109 -12.46 -8.23 -24.83
C VAL A 109 -12.09 -6.81 -24.40
N THR A 110 -11.95 -5.86 -25.33
CA THR A 110 -11.68 -4.46 -24.99
C THR A 110 -12.81 -3.87 -24.15
N THR A 111 -14.07 -4.11 -24.52
CA THR A 111 -15.22 -3.67 -23.72
C THR A 111 -15.23 -4.32 -22.33
N ALA A 112 -14.88 -5.60 -22.20
CA ALA A 112 -14.72 -6.25 -20.91
C ALA A 112 -13.62 -5.58 -20.07
N LEU A 113 -12.49 -5.22 -20.68
CA LEU A 113 -11.40 -4.50 -20.01
C LEU A 113 -11.79 -3.09 -19.58
N ASP A 114 -12.63 -2.39 -20.35
CA ASP A 114 -13.11 -1.05 -20.02
C ASP A 114 -13.89 -1.00 -18.70
N HIS A 115 -14.47 -2.12 -18.23
CA HIS A 115 -15.12 -2.19 -16.91
C HIS A 115 -14.13 -1.94 -15.77
N PHE A 116 -12.85 -2.25 -15.96
CA PHE A 116 -11.81 -1.99 -14.96
C PHE A 116 -11.25 -0.56 -15.04
N SER A 117 -11.77 0.27 -15.97
CA SER A 117 -11.27 1.62 -16.17
C SER A 117 -11.50 2.55 -14.98
N GLU A 118 -12.51 2.24 -14.16
CA GLU A 118 -12.82 2.96 -12.91
C GLU A 118 -11.65 2.97 -11.92
N PHE A 119 -10.81 1.92 -11.96
CA PHE A 119 -9.66 1.77 -11.09
C PHE A 119 -8.37 2.38 -11.68
N HIS A 120 -8.40 3.00 -12.87
CA HIS A 120 -7.21 3.53 -13.55
C HIS A 120 -6.37 4.46 -12.67
N HIS A 121 -7.03 5.27 -11.84
CA HIS A 121 -6.35 6.21 -10.96
C HIS A 121 -5.38 5.51 -9.98
N VAL A 122 -5.66 4.26 -9.60
CA VAL A 122 -4.84 3.47 -8.66
C VAL A 122 -3.42 3.23 -9.20
N TRP A 123 -3.25 3.10 -10.52
CA TRP A 123 -1.96 2.79 -11.15
C TRP A 123 -1.45 3.84 -12.14
N MET A 124 -2.29 4.80 -12.55
CA MET A 124 -1.87 5.87 -13.46
C MET A 124 -1.35 7.10 -12.73
N VAL A 125 -1.79 7.32 -11.49
CA VAL A 125 -1.41 8.48 -10.69
C VAL A 125 -0.24 8.10 -9.80
N ASP A 126 0.76 8.97 -9.73
CA ASP A 126 1.85 8.83 -8.79
C ASP A 126 1.38 9.17 -7.37
N ARG A 127 1.71 8.30 -6.41
CA ARG A 127 1.27 8.45 -5.02
C ARG A 127 1.85 9.68 -4.35
N ASP A 128 3.14 9.94 -4.62
CA ASP A 128 3.85 11.04 -4.00
C ASP A 128 3.31 12.36 -4.57
N GLU A 129 3.02 12.43 -5.88
CA GLU A 129 2.42 13.61 -6.50
C GLU A 129 1.00 13.94 -5.98
N ASP A 130 0.11 12.94 -5.86
CA ASP A 130 -1.24 13.16 -5.30
C ASP A 130 -1.17 13.60 -3.84
N LEU A 131 -0.27 12.97 -3.06
CA LEU A 131 -0.08 13.32 -1.66
C LEU A 131 0.50 14.73 -1.50
N GLU A 132 1.48 15.13 -2.31
CA GLU A 132 2.03 16.49 -2.29
C GLU A 132 0.96 17.53 -2.61
N ASN A 133 0.13 17.27 -3.61
CA ASN A 133 -0.97 18.16 -3.97
C ASN A 133 -2.02 18.23 -2.87
N PHE A 134 -2.36 17.10 -2.26
CA PHE A 134 -3.24 17.05 -1.10
C PHE A 134 -2.69 17.84 0.09
N ASN A 135 -1.40 17.70 0.40
CA ASN A 135 -0.76 18.38 1.53
C ASN A 135 -0.66 19.90 1.35
N LYS A 136 -0.58 20.40 0.11
CA LYS A 136 -0.58 21.86 -0.18
C LYS A 136 -1.88 22.54 0.27
N GLU A 137 -2.99 21.81 0.33
CA GLU A 137 -4.29 22.34 0.77
C GLU A 137 -4.39 22.44 2.31
N ASN A 138 -3.35 22.03 3.03
CA ASN A 138 -3.29 21.90 4.49
C ASN A 138 -4.49 21.10 5.05
N PRO A 139 -4.55 19.80 4.74
CA PRO A 139 -5.72 18.99 5.01
C PRO A 139 -5.90 18.74 6.50
N LYS A 140 -7.18 18.63 6.90
CA LYS A 140 -7.59 18.28 8.27
C LYS A 140 -7.60 16.77 8.48
N LEU A 141 -7.62 16.32 9.73
CA LEU A 141 -7.72 14.90 10.08
C LEU A 141 -8.89 14.19 9.37
N SER A 142 -10.06 14.85 9.31
CA SER A 142 -11.24 14.30 8.64
C SER A 142 -11.04 14.05 7.13
N GLU A 143 -10.21 14.86 6.48
CA GLU A 143 -9.93 14.72 5.04
C GLU A 143 -8.94 13.57 4.80
N TYR A 144 -7.97 13.38 5.70
CA TYR A 144 -7.14 12.17 5.71
C TYR A 144 -7.99 10.91 5.91
N GLU A 145 -8.89 10.90 6.90
CA GLU A 145 -9.79 9.75 7.14
C GLU A 145 -10.67 9.50 5.92
N ALA A 146 -11.19 10.55 5.27
CA ALA A 146 -11.99 10.41 4.04
C ALA A 146 -11.20 9.76 2.89
N LYS A 147 -9.95 10.17 2.66
CA LYS A 147 -9.07 9.54 1.65
C LYS A 147 -8.77 8.07 1.99
N ILE A 148 -8.47 7.76 3.25
CA ILE A 148 -8.23 6.37 3.69
C ILE A 148 -9.49 5.51 3.47
N LYS A 149 -10.65 6.01 3.88
CA LYS A 149 -11.93 5.32 3.72
C LYS A 149 -12.30 5.12 2.25
N HIS A 150 -12.02 6.10 1.39
CA HIS A 150 -12.26 5.97 -0.04
C HIS A 150 -11.53 4.75 -0.63
N TYR A 151 -10.26 4.56 -0.26
CA TYR A 151 -9.50 3.38 -0.69
C TYR A 151 -9.95 2.09 -0.01
N GLU A 152 -10.47 2.12 1.23
CA GLU A 152 -11.11 0.94 1.85
C GLU A 152 -12.38 0.51 1.11
N GLU A 153 -13.23 1.47 0.76
CA GLU A 153 -14.46 1.21 -0.02
C GLU A 153 -14.10 0.63 -1.40
N MET A 154 -13.03 1.12 -2.00
CA MET A 154 -12.50 0.59 -3.26
C MET A 154 -11.94 -0.83 -3.12
N GLU A 155 -11.27 -1.14 -2.02
CA GLU A 155 -10.82 -2.50 -1.73
C GLU A 155 -12.01 -3.48 -1.65
N ILE A 156 -13.12 -3.05 -1.03
CA ILE A 156 -14.37 -3.83 -0.98
C ILE A 156 -14.93 -4.03 -2.41
N GLN A 157 -14.96 -2.98 -3.23
CA GLN A 157 -15.42 -3.08 -4.62
C GLN A 157 -14.56 -4.03 -5.46
N ILE A 158 -13.23 -3.93 -5.35
CA ILE A 158 -12.28 -4.83 -6.03
C ILE A 158 -12.54 -6.28 -5.61
N ASN A 159 -12.72 -6.53 -4.31
CA ASN A 159 -12.98 -7.87 -3.80
C ASN A 159 -14.34 -8.43 -4.23
N ALA A 160 -15.34 -7.56 -4.43
CA ALA A 160 -16.65 -7.92 -4.94
C ALA A 160 -16.68 -8.23 -6.44
N LEU A 161 -15.61 -7.91 -7.20
CA LEU A 161 -15.54 -8.25 -8.63
C LEU A 161 -15.65 -9.77 -8.85
N PRO A 162 -16.38 -10.21 -9.89
CA PRO A 162 -16.43 -11.60 -10.32
C PRO A 162 -15.06 -12.23 -10.52
N GLU A 163 -14.93 -13.53 -10.22
CA GLU A 163 -13.67 -14.28 -10.40
C GLU A 163 -13.27 -14.44 -11.88
N TYR A 164 -14.27 -14.44 -12.77
CA TYR A 164 -14.06 -14.49 -14.20
C TYR A 164 -15.19 -13.79 -14.97
N TYR A 165 -14.88 -13.41 -16.21
CA TYR A 165 -15.82 -12.89 -17.19
C TYR A 165 -15.76 -13.74 -18.46
N ASP A 166 -16.92 -14.15 -18.95
CA ASP A 166 -17.03 -14.89 -20.21
C ASP A 166 -17.10 -13.92 -21.38
N VAL A 167 -16.11 -13.98 -22.27
CA VAL A 167 -16.03 -13.18 -23.49
C VAL A 167 -16.00 -14.12 -24.69
N GLY A 168 -17.19 -14.49 -25.17
CA GLY A 168 -17.37 -15.48 -26.22
C GLY A 168 -16.79 -16.85 -25.79
N PRO A 169 -15.79 -17.40 -26.48
CA PRO A 169 -15.14 -18.66 -26.11
C PRO A 169 -13.98 -18.49 -25.11
N ILE A 170 -13.71 -17.27 -24.62
CA ILE A 170 -12.58 -16.95 -23.74
C ILE A 170 -13.09 -16.64 -22.34
N GLY A 171 -12.60 -17.36 -21.32
CA GLY A 171 -12.78 -16.99 -19.92
C GLY A 171 -11.66 -16.06 -19.45
N MET A 172 -12.00 -14.84 -19.03
CA MET A 172 -11.07 -13.87 -18.48
C MET A 172 -11.07 -13.94 -16.95
N TYR A 173 -10.03 -14.52 -16.37
CA TYR A 173 -9.88 -14.63 -14.92
C TYR A 173 -9.31 -13.35 -14.31
N THR A 174 -9.93 -12.87 -13.23
CA THR A 174 -9.60 -11.59 -12.59
C THR A 174 -8.66 -11.72 -11.39
N GLU A 175 -8.36 -12.94 -10.93
CA GLU A 175 -7.60 -13.21 -9.71
C GLU A 175 -6.33 -12.35 -9.57
N ARG A 176 -5.47 -12.35 -10.60
CA ARG A 176 -4.21 -11.57 -10.60
C ARG A 176 -4.44 -10.07 -10.61
N LEU A 177 -5.48 -9.62 -11.32
CA LEU A 177 -5.85 -8.21 -11.36
C LEU A 177 -6.36 -7.75 -9.99
N LYS A 178 -7.29 -8.51 -9.40
CA LYS A 178 -7.81 -8.26 -8.05
C LYS A 178 -6.67 -8.18 -7.04
N LEU A 179 -5.78 -9.17 -7.03
CA LEU A 179 -4.62 -9.16 -6.15
C LEU A 179 -3.75 -7.91 -6.33
N GLY A 180 -3.41 -7.56 -7.57
CA GLY A 180 -2.61 -6.38 -7.87
C GLY A 180 -3.28 -5.08 -7.39
N LEU A 181 -4.57 -4.92 -7.68
CA LEU A 181 -5.35 -3.75 -7.25
C LEU A 181 -5.47 -3.68 -5.74
N THR A 182 -5.78 -4.78 -5.06
CA THR A 182 -5.85 -4.82 -3.59
C THR A 182 -4.52 -4.43 -2.95
N ILE A 183 -3.39 -4.91 -3.48
CA ILE A 183 -2.06 -4.54 -2.98
C ILE A 183 -1.83 -3.04 -3.17
N GLU A 184 -2.11 -2.50 -4.35
CA GLU A 184 -1.87 -1.11 -4.68
C GLU A 184 -2.77 -0.18 -3.84
N THR A 185 -4.06 -0.47 -3.73
CA THR A 185 -5.02 0.25 -2.88
C THR A 185 -4.63 0.23 -1.40
N LYS A 186 -4.08 -0.89 -0.90
CA LYS A 186 -3.52 -0.93 0.47
C LYS A 186 -2.30 -0.04 0.61
N GLN A 187 -1.43 0.02 -0.40
CA GLN A 187 -0.28 0.92 -0.38
C GLN A 187 -0.72 2.38 -0.37
N TRP A 188 -1.77 2.76 -1.10
CA TRP A 188 -2.38 4.09 -1.03
C TRP A 188 -2.86 4.44 0.39
N ARG A 189 -3.60 3.53 1.05
CA ARG A 189 -4.04 3.71 2.45
C ARG A 189 -2.86 3.94 3.39
N VAL A 190 -1.84 3.09 3.30
CA VAL A 190 -0.63 3.20 4.12
C VAL A 190 0.13 4.50 3.83
N HIS A 191 0.15 4.95 2.57
CA HIS A 191 0.83 6.17 2.17
C HIS A 191 0.18 7.42 2.80
N PHE A 192 -1.14 7.57 2.68
CA PHE A 192 -1.89 8.63 3.36
C PHE A 192 -1.81 8.52 4.88
N GLY A 193 -1.87 7.30 5.43
CA GLY A 193 -1.71 7.03 6.85
C GLY A 193 -0.36 7.50 7.40
N LYS A 194 0.74 7.22 6.68
CA LYS A 194 2.08 7.66 7.05
C LYS A 194 2.22 9.18 7.01
N ALA A 195 1.66 9.83 6.00
CA ALA A 195 1.68 11.28 5.91
C ALA A 195 0.90 11.94 7.05
N CYS A 196 -0.26 11.38 7.40
CA CYS A 196 -1.05 11.79 8.56
C CYS A 196 -0.24 11.63 9.86
N ASN A 197 0.37 10.45 10.07
CA ASN A 197 1.22 10.19 11.24
C ASN A 197 2.38 11.19 11.33
N GLN A 198 3.06 11.45 10.20
CA GLN A 198 4.19 12.38 10.18
C GLN A 198 3.78 13.81 10.57
N LYS A 199 2.62 14.28 10.09
CA LYS A 199 2.08 15.61 10.44
C LYS A 199 1.82 15.70 11.95
N TYR A 200 1.04 14.79 12.51
CA TYR A 200 0.67 14.84 13.92
C TYR A 200 1.79 14.45 14.88
N SER A 201 2.74 13.61 14.44
CA SER A 201 3.98 13.32 15.17
C SER A 201 4.86 14.57 15.29
N SER A 202 4.97 15.36 14.21
CA SER A 202 5.70 16.64 14.26
C SER A 202 5.03 17.67 15.18
N GLU A 203 3.70 17.80 15.11
CA GLU A 203 2.93 18.68 16.01
C GLU A 203 3.06 18.23 17.48
N MET A 204 3.02 16.92 17.72
CA MET A 204 3.22 16.33 19.06
C MET A 204 4.63 16.61 19.60
N GLU A 205 5.68 16.48 18.79
CA GLU A 205 7.05 16.77 19.20
C GLU A 205 7.20 18.25 19.60
N GLU A 206 6.66 19.17 18.79
CA GLU A 206 6.67 20.61 19.10
C GLU A 206 6.00 20.91 20.45
N MET A 207 4.90 20.22 20.76
CA MET A 207 4.24 20.35 22.07
C MET A 207 5.09 19.80 23.21
N PHE A 208 5.75 18.65 23.03
CA PHE A 208 6.65 18.10 24.04
C PHE A 208 7.85 19.02 24.29
N GLU A 209 8.48 19.54 23.24
CA GLU A 209 9.58 20.49 23.36
C GLU A 209 9.16 21.75 24.13
N PHE A 210 7.97 22.30 23.82
CA PHE A 210 7.41 23.44 24.53
C PHE A 210 7.14 23.14 26.02
N ILE A 211 6.56 21.97 26.31
CA ILE A 211 6.30 21.52 27.68
C ILE A 211 7.60 21.37 28.46
N GLU A 212 8.61 20.75 27.85
CA GLU A 212 9.91 20.54 28.48
C GLU A 212 10.65 21.84 28.77
N ASP A 213 10.65 22.81 27.83
CA ASP A 213 11.29 24.12 28.03
C ASP A 213 10.67 24.85 29.23
N LEU A 214 9.34 24.94 29.26
CA LEU A 214 8.62 25.61 30.33
C LEU A 214 8.79 24.89 31.67
N ASN A 215 8.81 23.57 31.67
CA ASN A 215 9.06 22.79 32.88
C ASN A 215 10.47 23.06 33.43
N LYS A 216 11.50 23.08 32.57
CA LYS A 216 12.88 23.44 32.94
C LYS A 216 12.93 24.85 33.52
N ARG A 217 12.27 25.83 32.89
CA ARG A 217 12.21 27.22 33.37
C ARG A 217 11.52 27.35 34.73
N LEU A 218 10.41 26.65 34.95
CA LEU A 218 9.65 26.67 36.20
C LEU A 218 10.32 25.88 37.33
N SER A 219 11.17 24.90 37.01
CA SER A 219 11.93 24.12 38.01
C SER A 219 13.09 24.89 38.65
N ARG A 220 13.45 26.06 38.09
CA ARG A 220 14.54 26.89 38.60
C ARG A 220 14.15 27.50 39.96
N PRO A 221 14.97 27.33 41.02
CA PRO A 221 14.69 27.92 42.33
C PRO A 221 14.65 29.45 42.26
N LEU A 222 13.73 30.08 43.01
CA LEU A 222 13.60 31.54 43.11
C LEU A 222 14.57 32.08 44.17
N LYS A 223 15.70 32.67 43.75
CA LYS A 223 16.71 33.24 44.65
C LYS A 223 16.87 34.75 44.48
N ASP A 224 16.72 35.26 43.27
CA ASP A 224 16.87 36.67 42.95
C ASP A 224 15.70 37.24 42.12
N LEU A 225 15.73 38.55 41.88
CA LEU A 225 14.71 39.24 41.06
C LEU A 225 14.71 38.77 39.61
N ASP A 226 15.84 38.31 39.09
CA ASP A 226 15.92 37.77 37.74
C ASP A 226 15.19 36.43 37.65
N ASP A 227 15.35 35.54 38.63
CA ASP A 227 14.62 34.27 38.74
C ASP A 227 13.10 34.51 38.77
N ILE A 228 12.65 35.50 39.55
CA ILE A 228 11.24 35.90 39.61
C ILE A 228 10.75 36.38 38.24
N ARG A 229 11.55 37.21 37.55
CA ARG A 229 11.22 37.70 36.21
C ARG A 229 11.12 36.54 35.20
N TYR A 230 12.06 35.59 35.23
CA TYR A 230 12.04 34.41 34.38
C TYR A 230 10.82 33.51 34.66
N ALA A 231 10.49 33.27 35.94
CA ALA A 231 9.33 32.49 36.33
C ALA A 231 8.01 33.16 35.87
N MET A 232 7.84 34.46 36.13
CA MET A 232 6.67 35.21 35.66
C MET A 232 6.54 35.24 34.14
N GLY A 233 7.66 35.35 33.41
CA GLY A 233 7.66 35.23 31.95
C GLY A 233 7.16 33.86 31.48
N SER A 234 7.61 32.79 32.14
CA SER A 234 7.18 31.41 31.81
C SER A 234 5.69 31.18 32.11
N LEU A 235 5.18 31.70 33.23
CA LEU A 235 3.75 31.65 33.55
C LEU A 235 2.89 32.42 32.54
N LYS A 236 3.41 33.55 32.04
CA LYS A 236 2.76 34.30 30.96
C LYS A 236 2.71 33.49 29.66
N ASP A 237 3.84 32.90 29.26
CA ASP A 237 3.94 32.08 28.03
C ASP A 237 2.96 30.89 28.06
N ILE A 238 2.83 30.23 29.22
CA ILE A 238 1.85 29.16 29.46
C ILE A 238 0.43 29.68 29.23
N ARG A 239 0.06 30.80 29.86
CA ARG A 239 -1.29 31.35 29.79
C ARG A 239 -1.66 31.82 28.38
N GLU A 240 -0.71 32.37 27.64
CA GLU A 240 -0.93 32.81 26.25
C GLU A 240 -1.09 31.62 25.28
N SER A 241 -0.44 30.49 25.57
CA SER A 241 -0.43 29.31 24.71
C SER A 241 -1.44 28.22 25.13
N GLU A 242 -2.07 28.35 26.31
CA GLU A 242 -2.93 27.33 26.92
C GLU A 242 -4.03 26.82 25.98
N ILE A 243 -4.79 27.74 25.38
CA ILE A 243 -5.88 27.39 24.45
C ILE A 243 -5.33 26.69 23.21
N ARG A 244 -4.20 27.15 22.68
CA ARG A 244 -3.59 26.56 21.47
C ARG A 244 -3.14 25.12 21.72
N ILE A 245 -2.48 24.87 22.85
CA ILE A 245 -2.00 23.53 23.22
C ILE A 245 -3.19 22.62 23.48
N ASP A 246 -4.14 23.02 24.32
CA ASP A 246 -5.32 22.21 24.66
C ASP A 246 -6.14 21.82 23.41
N MET A 247 -6.37 22.78 22.51
CA MET A 247 -7.06 22.52 21.24
C MET A 247 -6.25 21.63 20.27
N GLY A 248 -4.92 21.59 20.37
CA GLY A 248 -4.07 20.79 19.48
C GLY A 248 -3.83 19.36 19.97
N ILE A 249 -3.91 19.10 21.28
CA ILE A 249 -3.79 17.73 21.83
C ILE A 249 -4.91 16.83 21.30
N THR A 250 -6.15 17.34 21.21
CA THR A 250 -7.30 16.53 20.79
C THR A 250 -7.16 15.96 19.36
N PRO A 251 -6.85 16.77 18.33
CA PRO A 251 -6.56 16.26 16.98
C PRO A 251 -5.42 15.24 16.92
N ILE A 252 -4.38 15.40 17.74
CA ILE A 252 -3.27 14.44 17.81
C ILE A 252 -3.80 13.09 18.29
N GLU A 253 -4.52 13.04 19.42
CA GLU A 253 -5.09 11.78 19.93
C GLU A 253 -6.09 11.14 18.96
N GLU A 254 -6.98 11.95 18.37
CA GLU A 254 -7.93 11.47 17.37
C GLU A 254 -7.21 10.89 16.14
N SER A 255 -6.06 11.47 15.75
CA SER A 255 -5.28 10.96 14.62
C SER A 255 -4.72 9.57 14.88
N TYR A 256 -4.12 9.33 16.05
CA TYR A 256 -3.60 8.01 16.43
C TYR A 256 -4.73 7.00 16.63
N ALA A 257 -5.87 7.42 17.18
CA ALA A 257 -7.07 6.58 17.28
C ALA A 257 -7.61 6.19 15.90
N MET A 258 -7.64 7.12 14.94
CA MET A 258 -8.04 6.88 13.54
C MET A 258 -7.07 5.90 12.85
N LEU A 259 -5.76 6.12 12.96
CA LEU A 259 -4.76 5.22 12.40
C LEU A 259 -4.91 3.79 12.93
N ASN A 260 -5.14 3.63 14.24
CA ASN A 260 -5.37 2.33 14.86
C ASN A 260 -6.69 1.68 14.40
N LYS A 261 -7.78 2.46 14.34
CA LYS A 261 -9.10 2.01 13.86
C LYS A 261 -9.06 1.47 12.44
N HIS A 262 -8.25 2.07 11.57
CA HIS A 262 -8.07 1.66 10.17
C HIS A 262 -6.91 0.65 9.98
N GLU A 263 -6.37 0.09 11.07
CA GLU A 263 -5.29 -0.92 11.06
C GLU A 263 -4.02 -0.45 10.32
N LEU A 264 -3.72 0.85 10.39
CA LEU A 264 -2.55 1.43 9.76
C LEU A 264 -1.32 1.27 10.68
N PRO A 265 -0.13 0.99 10.11
CA PRO A 265 1.06 0.72 10.90
C PRO A 265 1.59 2.00 11.57
N VAL A 266 1.63 1.99 12.90
CA VAL A 266 2.18 3.07 13.73
C VAL A 266 3.18 2.49 14.74
N ASN A 267 4.24 3.25 15.07
CA ASN A 267 5.18 2.83 16.10
C ASN A 267 4.51 2.85 17.48
N LYS A 268 4.73 1.82 18.29
CA LYS A 268 4.19 1.74 19.65
C LYS A 268 4.71 2.86 20.54
N GLU A 269 5.97 3.24 20.37
CA GLU A 269 6.58 4.34 21.14
C GLU A 269 5.89 5.68 20.85
N GLU A 270 5.48 5.94 19.60
CA GLU A 270 4.74 7.15 19.24
C GLU A 270 3.34 7.15 19.87
N MET A 271 2.68 5.99 19.89
CA MET A 271 1.36 5.84 20.50
C MET A 271 1.41 6.03 22.03
N GLU A 272 2.43 5.48 22.70
CA GLU A 272 2.66 5.70 24.13
C GLU A 272 2.96 7.18 24.43
N ARG A 273 3.73 7.87 23.57
CA ARG A 273 3.96 9.31 23.71
C ARG A 273 2.66 10.10 23.58
N CYS A 274 1.82 9.78 22.59
CA CYS A 274 0.52 10.40 22.43
C CYS A 274 -0.35 10.24 23.70
N ASP A 275 -0.42 9.03 24.27
CA ASP A 275 -1.20 8.76 25.49
C ASP A 275 -0.71 9.57 26.71
N THR A 276 0.59 9.88 26.77
CA THR A 276 1.18 10.66 27.87
C THR A 276 1.16 12.17 27.65
N LEU A 277 0.83 12.66 26.46
CA LEU A 277 0.88 14.09 26.11
C LEU A 277 -0.06 14.92 26.97
N ARG A 278 -1.31 14.47 27.15
CA ARG A 278 -2.28 15.18 27.98
C ARG A 278 -1.85 15.25 29.44
N TYR A 279 -1.36 14.14 29.95
CA TYR A 279 -0.84 14.06 31.31
C TYR A 279 0.38 14.99 31.52
N SER A 280 1.30 15.08 30.54
CA SER A 280 2.46 15.95 30.64
C SER A 280 2.07 17.44 30.65
N TRP A 281 1.05 17.81 29.87
CA TRP A 281 0.47 19.15 29.87
C TRP A 281 -0.22 19.49 31.21
N GLU A 282 -1.09 18.60 31.72
CA GLU A 282 -1.75 18.78 33.02
C GLU A 282 -0.72 18.90 34.16
N LYS A 283 0.35 18.11 34.11
CA LYS A 283 1.45 18.17 35.08
C LYS A 283 2.16 19.53 35.03
N LEU A 284 2.40 20.09 33.84
CA LEU A 284 2.98 21.43 33.70
C LEU A 284 2.05 22.51 34.27
N GLN A 285 0.74 22.43 34.01
CA GLN A 285 -0.24 23.35 34.58
C GLN A 285 -0.26 23.29 36.12
N ALA A 286 -0.19 22.09 36.70
CA ALA A 286 -0.10 21.91 38.15
C ALA A 286 1.17 22.56 38.74
N GLN A 287 2.33 22.35 38.11
CA GLN A 287 3.59 22.97 38.52
C GLN A 287 3.55 24.51 38.36
N ALA A 288 2.92 25.02 37.30
CA ALA A 288 2.73 26.44 37.11
C ALA A 288 1.87 27.06 38.24
N ALA A 289 0.82 26.37 38.68
CA ALA A 289 -0.01 26.80 39.80
C ALA A 289 0.76 26.80 41.14
N GLU A 290 1.63 25.81 41.37
CA GLU A 290 2.51 25.76 42.54
C GLU A 290 3.48 26.93 42.55
N VAL A 291 4.21 27.14 41.44
CA VAL A 291 5.15 28.27 41.29
C VAL A 291 4.44 29.61 41.44
N GLN A 292 3.23 29.75 40.89
CA GLN A 292 2.42 30.97 41.07
C GLN A 292 2.09 31.22 42.55
N THR A 293 1.77 30.16 43.30
CA THR A 293 1.49 30.26 44.75
C THR A 293 2.73 30.68 45.52
N THR A 294 3.88 30.05 45.27
CA THR A 294 5.17 30.43 45.88
C THR A 294 5.55 31.88 45.54
N LEU A 295 5.31 32.32 44.30
CA LEU A 295 5.64 33.66 43.86
C LEU A 295 4.81 34.72 44.61
N LEU A 296 3.53 34.43 44.92
CA LEU A 296 2.68 35.31 45.74
C LEU A 296 3.20 35.45 47.18
N GLU A 297 3.78 34.41 47.75
CA GLU A 297 4.38 34.44 49.11
C GLU A 297 5.70 35.22 49.13
N VAL A 298 6.52 35.06 48.09
CA VAL A 298 7.89 35.60 48.02
C VAL A 298 7.92 37.06 47.55
N GLN A 299 7.00 37.46 46.66
CA GLN A 299 6.92 38.80 46.08
C GLN A 299 6.93 39.97 47.11
N PRO A 300 6.17 39.94 48.23
CA PRO A 300 6.19 41.04 49.20
C PRO A 300 7.54 41.19 49.92
N LEU A 301 8.25 40.09 50.16
CA LEU A 301 9.57 40.10 50.81
C LEU A 301 10.61 40.76 49.89
N PHE A 302 10.72 40.28 48.66
CA PHE A 302 11.64 40.85 47.66
C PHE A 302 11.32 42.31 47.33
N LYS A 303 10.03 42.69 47.30
CA LYS A 303 9.64 44.08 47.12
C LYS A 303 10.14 44.97 48.26
N THR A 304 10.02 44.49 49.50
CA THR A 304 10.47 45.24 50.69
C THR A 304 11.98 45.40 50.69
N GLU A 305 12.71 44.31 50.46
CA GLU A 305 14.17 44.29 50.36
C GLU A 305 14.67 45.19 49.22
N LEU A 306 14.01 45.17 48.06
CA LEU A 306 14.35 46.05 46.94
C LEU A 306 14.17 47.53 47.29
N ILE A 307 13.07 47.89 47.96
CA ILE A 307 12.82 49.28 48.38
C ILE A 307 13.89 49.74 49.38
N GLU A 308 14.31 48.87 50.28
CA GLU A 308 15.38 49.16 51.25
C GLU A 308 16.73 49.33 50.54
N ASN A 309 17.11 48.40 49.67
CA ASN A 309 18.36 48.47 48.91
C ASN A 309 18.43 49.73 48.03
N VAL A 310 17.32 50.15 47.41
CA VAL A 310 17.27 51.39 46.62
C VAL A 310 17.45 52.61 47.52
N LYS A 311 16.89 52.64 48.73
CA LYS A 311 17.10 53.75 49.67
C LYS A 311 18.56 53.85 50.10
N THR A 312 19.18 52.72 50.42
CA THR A 312 20.60 52.67 50.77
C THR A 312 21.46 53.16 49.62
N PHE A 313 21.17 52.70 48.39
CA PHE A 313 21.90 53.14 47.19
C PHE A 313 21.78 54.64 46.91
N ILE A 314 20.60 55.24 47.13
CA ILE A 314 20.43 56.70 47.01
C ILE A 314 21.32 57.42 48.02
N GLY A 315 21.34 56.96 49.28
CA GLY A 315 22.22 57.51 50.31
C GLY A 315 23.70 57.38 49.93
N ASP A 316 24.12 56.21 49.45
CA ASP A 316 25.49 55.97 49.00
C ASP A 316 25.87 56.87 47.80
N CYS A 317 24.93 57.12 46.89
CA CYS A 317 25.13 58.06 45.78
C CYS A 317 25.29 59.50 46.27
N ASP A 318 24.47 59.94 47.23
CA ASP A 318 24.56 61.28 47.81
C ASP A 318 25.90 61.47 48.54
N ASP A 319 26.32 60.48 49.32
CA ASP A 319 27.61 60.45 50.01
C ASP A 319 28.79 60.44 49.01
N PHE A 320 28.69 59.66 47.93
CA PHE A 320 29.68 59.65 46.86
C PHE A 320 29.77 61.01 46.14
N CYS A 321 28.64 61.64 45.81
CA CYS A 321 28.62 62.96 45.18
C CYS A 321 29.21 64.03 46.10
N GLY A 322 28.83 64.03 47.39
CA GLY A 322 29.41 64.94 48.38
C GLY A 322 30.91 64.72 48.58
N GLY A 323 31.35 63.46 48.58
CA GLY A 323 32.77 63.10 48.61
C GLY A 323 33.54 63.54 47.37
N TYR A 324 32.95 63.40 46.18
CA TYR A 324 33.55 63.80 44.91
C TYR A 324 33.69 65.33 44.82
N ASP A 325 32.66 66.08 45.21
CA ASP A 325 32.67 67.54 45.23
C ASP A 325 33.70 68.11 46.22
N THR A 326 33.93 67.41 47.33
CA THR A 326 34.93 67.83 48.32
C THR A 326 36.36 67.48 47.95
N HIS A 327 36.60 66.39 47.20
CA HIS A 327 37.93 65.92 46.82
C HIS A 327 38.42 66.39 45.43
N PHE A 328 37.54 66.67 44.47
CA PHE A 328 37.95 66.95 43.08
C PHE A 328 37.61 68.36 42.55
N LEU A 329 36.74 69.14 43.21
CA LEU A 329 36.46 70.55 42.85
C LEU A 329 37.28 71.58 43.66
N LYS A 330 38.11 71.11 44.60
CA LYS A 330 39.01 71.95 45.43
C LYS A 330 40.50 71.82 45.09
N SER A 331 40.86 71.10 44.03
CA SER A 331 42.19 71.19 43.39
C SER A 331 42.07 71.87 42.05
#